data_AF-A0A2T5LZ00-F1
#
_entry.id   AF-A0A2T5LZ00-F1
#
_cell.length_a   1.000
_cell.length_b   1.000
_cell.length_c   1.000
_cell.angle_alpha   90.00
_cell.angle_beta   90.00
_cell.angle_gamma   90.00
#
_symmetry.space_group_name_H-M   'P 1'
#
loop_
_entity.id
_entity.type
_entity.pdbx_description
1 polymer ?
#
loop_
_entity_poly.entity_id
_entity_poly.type
_entity_poly.pdbx_seq_one_letter_code
_entity_poly.pdbx_strand_id
1 'polypeptide(L)'
;MSSLQQFLLHVKRARAAINQKRQADSRRNASRHSLFQSQFSSSSVIDRVPSIPTSSPWDLLPVEIQIKIFAYCGITDFPPLKLVCRAFNQILSTHEQSIARQYLRQRRHGTLPSPLDSERVYTRNPEDDVVLLSDLFPPAKRARGGHLYTFRYIYSLRRRQKLCSKLCNYLADRVMDRFVHSEPTYMKSFFPSKIERNDFVKGTTARIWFYLTPLMFYTLYFLETYSLARREQTNILLRDFEAGRLPVPIPPHIRKNMYRELQIKIIQAPPFTDTSTLISTHHCMQLLVSYLQYTVPPDERGDSDDSWIGSLLTVSPFLRIVEYFSAEIGDGGNQRMQRRDFMYNFHQDIMQNEKDDMNSLVFGSAPSVHLHSSVQDVWFDVVRAELASRRTGRHAVECILVWQDLPIIFGCPDCQSGASGGWCA
;
A
#
# COMPACT_ATOMS: atom_id res chain seq x y z
N MET A 1 32.40 -23.99 -35.83
CA MET A 1 31.06 -23.37 -35.67
C MET A 1 31.00 -22.72 -34.29
N SER A 2 30.71 -21.42 -34.21
CA SER A 2 30.92 -20.64 -32.98
C SER A 2 29.85 -20.91 -31.93
N SER A 3 30.23 -20.87 -30.66
CA SER A 3 29.35 -21.04 -29.49
C SER A 3 28.12 -20.10 -29.50
N LEU A 4 28.25 -18.92 -30.13
CA LEU A 4 27.17 -17.96 -30.35
C LEU A 4 26.06 -18.51 -31.27
N GLN A 5 26.40 -19.31 -32.29
CA GLN A 5 25.38 -19.89 -33.18
C GLN A 5 24.59 -21.00 -32.49
N GLN A 6 25.23 -21.79 -31.61
CA GLN A 6 24.54 -22.78 -30.79
C GLN A 6 23.61 -22.10 -29.76
N PHE A 7 24.07 -21.02 -29.13
CA PHE A 7 23.26 -20.22 -28.21
C PHE A 7 22.00 -19.64 -28.89
N LEU A 8 22.14 -19.06 -30.09
CA LEU A 8 21.00 -18.56 -30.87
C LEU A 8 20.00 -19.66 -31.25
N LEU A 9 20.46 -20.89 -31.50
CA LEU A 9 19.61 -22.05 -31.75
C LEU A 9 18.84 -22.49 -30.49
N HIS A 10 19.46 -22.46 -29.32
CA HIS A 10 18.80 -22.75 -28.05
C HIS A 10 17.75 -21.68 -27.69
N VAL A 11 18.05 -20.40 -27.94
CA VAL A 11 17.11 -19.29 -27.76
C VAL A 11 15.91 -19.41 -28.71
N LYS A 12 16.12 -19.82 -29.97
CA LYS A 12 15.01 -20.07 -30.90
C LYS A 12 14.12 -21.23 -30.45
N ARG A 13 14.69 -22.32 -29.92
CA ARG A 13 13.94 -23.46 -29.38
C ARG A 13 13.17 -23.09 -28.11
N ALA A 14 13.76 -22.29 -27.21
CA ALA A 14 13.06 -21.78 -26.02
C ALA A 14 11.90 -20.84 -26.38
N ARG A 15 12.08 -19.95 -27.37
CA ARG A 15 10.99 -19.12 -27.92
C ARG A 15 9.86 -19.94 -28.53
N ALA A 16 10.19 -21.02 -29.25
CA ALA A 16 9.17 -21.91 -29.83
C ALA A 16 8.35 -22.62 -28.74
N ALA A 17 8.98 -23.08 -27.66
CA ALA A 17 8.30 -23.71 -26.52
C ALA A 17 7.38 -22.73 -25.77
N ILE A 18 7.84 -21.48 -25.56
CA ILE A 18 7.04 -20.42 -24.91
C ILE A 18 5.85 -20.02 -25.79
N ASN A 19 6.04 -19.92 -27.11
CA ASN A 19 4.96 -19.60 -28.03
C ASN A 19 3.93 -20.73 -28.17
N GLN A 20 4.36 -21.99 -28.11
CA GLN A 20 3.44 -23.14 -28.06
C GLN A 20 2.64 -23.16 -26.75
N LYS A 21 3.27 -22.85 -25.61
CA LYS A 21 2.59 -22.72 -24.31
C LYS A 21 1.58 -21.56 -24.30
N ARG A 22 1.94 -20.41 -24.87
CA ARG A 22 1.02 -19.27 -25.04
C ARG A 22 -0.13 -19.56 -26.01
N GLN A 23 0.09 -20.33 -27.07
CA GLN A 23 -0.99 -20.77 -27.97
C GLN A 23 -1.91 -21.80 -27.31
N ALA A 24 -1.38 -22.70 -26.46
CA ALA A 24 -2.18 -23.62 -25.67
C ALA A 24 -3.03 -22.89 -24.63
N ASP A 25 -2.47 -21.90 -23.93
CA ASP A 25 -3.17 -21.05 -22.97
C ASP A 25 -4.18 -20.12 -23.67
N SER A 26 -3.85 -19.61 -24.86
CA SER A 26 -4.76 -18.85 -25.71
C SER A 26 -5.93 -19.71 -26.21
N ARG A 27 -5.73 -20.98 -26.56
CA ARG A 27 -6.81 -21.89 -26.95
C ARG A 27 -7.70 -22.28 -25.76
N ARG A 28 -7.12 -22.42 -24.56
CA ARG A 28 -7.85 -22.63 -23.30
C ARG A 28 -8.68 -21.41 -22.87
N ASN A 29 -8.22 -20.20 -23.21
CA ASN A 29 -8.94 -18.95 -22.93
C ASN A 29 -9.90 -18.54 -24.05
N ALA A 30 -9.64 -18.92 -25.31
CA ALA A 30 -10.53 -18.67 -26.44
C ALA A 30 -11.80 -19.53 -26.40
N SER A 31 -11.74 -20.75 -25.86
CA SER A 31 -12.94 -21.57 -25.64
C SER A 31 -13.87 -21.05 -24.53
N ARG A 32 -13.44 -20.04 -23.76
CA ARG A 32 -14.27 -19.31 -22.78
C ARG A 32 -14.76 -17.93 -23.27
N HIS A 33 -14.31 -17.49 -24.44
CA HIS A 33 -14.68 -16.21 -25.04
C HIS A 33 -15.13 -16.39 -26.49
N SER A 34 -16.21 -17.13 -26.67
CA SER A 34 -16.98 -17.10 -27.91
C SER A 34 -18.43 -17.03 -27.48
N LEU A 35 -19.01 -15.82 -27.56
CA LEU A 35 -20.42 -15.49 -27.79
C LEU A 35 -20.60 -13.99 -27.49
N PHE A 36 -20.03 -13.12 -28.32
CA PHE A 36 -20.53 -11.75 -28.44
C PHE A 36 -20.42 -11.31 -29.90
N GLN A 37 -21.57 -11.32 -30.57
CA GLN A 37 -21.80 -10.59 -31.81
C GLN A 37 -21.73 -9.09 -31.54
N SER A 38 -21.10 -8.39 -32.47
CA SER A 38 -21.12 -6.94 -32.61
C SER A 38 -22.51 -6.42 -32.94
N GLN A 39 -22.92 -5.28 -32.37
CA GLN A 39 -23.20 -4.03 -33.10
C GLN A 39 -23.96 -2.96 -32.27
N PHE A 40 -23.66 -1.70 -32.61
CA PHE A 40 -24.44 -0.44 -32.46
C PHE A 40 -24.25 0.51 -31.28
N SER A 41 -24.51 1.78 -31.63
CA SER A 41 -23.97 3.04 -31.13
C SER A 41 -24.87 3.75 -30.11
N SER A 42 -24.25 4.69 -29.39
CA SER A 42 -24.79 5.85 -28.65
C SER A 42 -26.32 6.08 -28.65
N SER A 43 -26.97 5.68 -27.56
CA SER A 43 -28.07 6.37 -26.88
C SER A 43 -28.42 5.57 -25.61
N SER A 44 -29.02 6.20 -24.61
CA SER A 44 -29.33 5.66 -23.29
C SER A 44 -30.25 4.42 -23.30
N VAL A 45 -29.70 3.24 -23.53
CA VAL A 45 -30.42 1.97 -23.43
C VAL A 45 -29.60 1.02 -22.57
N ILE A 46 -30.12 0.73 -21.38
CA ILE A 46 -29.67 -0.41 -20.57
C ILE A 46 -29.81 -1.63 -21.46
N ASP A 47 -28.70 -2.25 -21.87
CA ASP A 47 -28.72 -3.52 -22.59
C ASP A 47 -29.59 -4.49 -21.80
N ARG A 48 -30.77 -4.82 -22.35
CA ARG A 48 -31.68 -5.81 -21.78
C ARG A 48 -31.10 -7.19 -22.04
N VAL A 49 -30.07 -7.55 -21.28
CA VAL A 49 -29.72 -8.94 -21.07
C VAL A 49 -30.96 -9.61 -20.47
N PRO A 50 -31.47 -10.73 -21.04
CA PRO A 50 -32.64 -11.39 -20.50
C PRO A 50 -32.40 -11.74 -19.02
N SER A 51 -33.15 -11.09 -18.15
CA SER A 51 -33.04 -11.25 -16.70
C SER A 51 -33.57 -12.62 -16.32
N ILE A 52 -32.73 -13.45 -15.71
CA ILE A 52 -33.19 -14.70 -15.10
C ILE A 52 -34.03 -14.30 -13.88
N PRO A 53 -35.32 -14.69 -13.79
CA PRO A 53 -36.14 -14.36 -12.63
C PRO A 53 -35.64 -15.11 -11.39
N THR A 54 -35.76 -14.47 -10.24
CA THR A 54 -35.52 -15.05 -8.91
C THR A 54 -36.71 -15.85 -8.40
N SER A 55 -37.89 -15.70 -9.03
CA SER A 55 -39.20 -16.19 -8.53
C SER A 55 -39.49 -15.69 -7.11
N SER A 56 -39.10 -14.44 -6.83
CA SER A 56 -39.24 -13.81 -5.52
C SER A 56 -39.62 -12.33 -5.68
N PRO A 57 -39.99 -11.62 -4.59
CA PRO A 57 -40.29 -10.19 -4.64
C PRO A 57 -39.16 -9.33 -5.22
N TRP A 58 -37.93 -9.85 -5.30
CA TRP A 58 -36.82 -9.19 -5.99
C TRP A 58 -37.09 -8.88 -7.45
N ASP A 59 -37.90 -9.72 -8.13
CA ASP A 59 -38.24 -9.52 -9.54
C ASP A 59 -39.16 -8.32 -9.76
N LEU A 60 -39.83 -7.84 -8.70
CA LEU A 60 -40.69 -6.66 -8.73
C LEU A 60 -39.89 -5.36 -8.58
N LEU A 61 -38.64 -5.44 -8.09
CA LEU A 61 -37.81 -4.27 -7.86
C LEU A 61 -37.14 -3.80 -9.15
N PRO A 62 -37.19 -2.50 -9.48
CA PRO A 62 -36.38 -1.94 -10.55
C PRO A 62 -34.89 -2.20 -10.31
N VAL A 63 -34.13 -2.42 -11.38
CA VAL A 63 -32.69 -2.73 -11.30
C VAL A 63 -31.90 -1.66 -10.55
N GLU A 64 -32.32 -0.40 -10.63
CA GLU A 64 -31.71 0.72 -9.91
C GLU A 64 -31.86 0.58 -8.40
N ILE A 65 -33.00 0.04 -7.93
CA ILE A 65 -33.24 -0.23 -6.51
C ILE A 65 -32.43 -1.44 -6.07
N GLN A 66 -32.37 -2.49 -6.89
CA GLN A 66 -31.51 -3.65 -6.63
C GLN A 66 -30.03 -3.24 -6.50
N ILE A 67 -29.54 -2.37 -7.39
CA ILE A 67 -28.19 -1.81 -7.34
C ILE A 67 -27.96 -1.04 -6.03
N LYS A 68 -28.92 -0.20 -5.62
CA LYS A 68 -28.83 0.54 -4.34
C LYS A 68 -28.80 -0.41 -3.14
N ILE A 69 -29.60 -1.46 -3.13
CA ILE A 69 -29.62 -2.47 -2.07
C ILE A 69 -28.26 -3.16 -2.00
N PHE A 70 -27.74 -3.67 -3.12
CA PHE A 70 -26.43 -4.31 -3.16
C PHE A 70 -25.28 -3.35 -2.80
N ALA A 71 -25.41 -2.04 -3.04
CA ALA A 71 -24.41 -1.05 -2.63
C ALA A 71 -24.31 -0.86 -1.11
N TYR A 72 -25.36 -1.20 -0.35
CA TYR A 72 -25.30 -1.21 1.12
C TYR A 72 -24.53 -2.41 1.67
N CYS A 73 -24.46 -3.51 0.92
CA CYS A 73 -23.69 -4.69 1.33
C CYS A 73 -22.19 -4.39 1.46
N GLY A 74 -21.54 -5.11 2.36
CA GLY A 74 -20.08 -5.15 2.45
C GLY A 74 -19.48 -5.96 1.30
N ILE A 75 -18.22 -5.66 0.95
CA ILE A 75 -17.49 -6.40 -0.09
C ILE A 75 -17.41 -7.91 0.19
N THR A 76 -17.43 -8.31 1.46
CA THR A 76 -17.40 -9.70 1.93
C THR A 76 -18.69 -10.46 1.62
N ASP A 77 -19.76 -9.73 1.32
CA ASP A 77 -21.10 -10.30 1.17
C ASP A 77 -21.36 -10.66 -0.30
N PHE A 78 -20.64 -10.05 -1.24
CA PHE A 78 -20.84 -10.33 -2.66
C PHE A 78 -20.55 -11.78 -3.07
N PRO A 79 -19.46 -12.45 -2.61
CA PRO A 79 -19.26 -13.86 -2.92
C PRO A 79 -20.42 -14.77 -2.50
N PRO A 80 -20.90 -14.76 -1.24
CA PRO A 80 -22.06 -15.57 -0.88
C PRO A 80 -23.34 -15.13 -1.59
N LEU A 81 -23.56 -13.83 -1.82
CA LEU A 81 -24.73 -13.35 -2.58
C LEU A 81 -24.77 -13.88 -4.02
N LYS A 82 -23.61 -14.03 -4.69
CA LYS A 82 -23.54 -14.67 -6.02
C LYS A 82 -23.92 -16.15 -6.01
N LEU A 83 -23.90 -16.81 -4.84
CA LEU A 83 -24.23 -18.22 -4.68
C LEU A 83 -25.71 -18.44 -4.29
N VAL A 84 -26.44 -17.39 -3.90
CA VAL A 84 -27.86 -17.48 -3.52
C VAL A 84 -28.71 -18.00 -4.67
N CYS A 85 -28.58 -17.40 -5.86
CA CYS A 85 -29.28 -17.85 -7.07
C CYS A 85 -28.59 -17.33 -8.35
N ARG A 86 -28.97 -17.90 -9.50
CA ARG A 86 -28.44 -17.50 -10.81
C ARG A 86 -28.74 -16.04 -11.15
N ALA A 87 -29.93 -15.57 -10.77
CA ALA A 87 -30.35 -14.19 -10.98
C ALA A 87 -29.47 -13.19 -10.21
N PHE A 88 -29.17 -13.46 -8.93
CA PHE A 88 -28.25 -12.63 -8.14
C PHE A 88 -26.84 -12.63 -8.73
N ASN A 89 -26.36 -13.80 -9.17
CA ASN A 89 -25.08 -13.89 -9.86
C ASN A 89 -25.06 -13.02 -11.13
N GLN A 90 -26.12 -13.08 -11.94
CA GLN A 90 -26.27 -12.26 -13.14
C GLN A 90 -26.30 -10.77 -12.79
N ILE A 91 -27.13 -10.33 -11.83
CA ILE A 91 -27.22 -8.92 -11.43
C ILE A 91 -25.87 -8.41 -10.91
N LEU A 92 -25.23 -9.14 -9.99
CA LEU A 92 -23.95 -8.75 -9.40
C LEU A 92 -22.81 -8.75 -10.42
N SER A 93 -22.85 -9.60 -11.44
CA SER A 93 -21.81 -9.67 -12.47
C SER A 93 -22.04 -8.65 -13.59
N THR A 94 -23.29 -8.45 -14.03
CA THR A 94 -23.65 -7.48 -15.08
C THR A 94 -23.55 -6.05 -14.58
N HIS A 95 -24.01 -5.77 -13.35
CA HIS A 95 -24.08 -4.42 -12.79
C HIS A 95 -22.96 -4.12 -11.78
N GLU A 96 -21.88 -4.93 -11.75
CA GLU A 96 -20.75 -4.77 -10.84
C GLU A 96 -20.28 -3.31 -10.74
N GLN A 97 -20.10 -2.66 -11.89
CA GLN A 97 -19.58 -1.30 -11.93
C GLN A 97 -20.54 -0.27 -11.35
N SER A 98 -21.84 -0.42 -11.60
CA SER A 98 -22.87 0.47 -11.06
C SER A 98 -23.01 0.31 -9.56
N ILE A 99 -22.98 -0.94 -9.07
CA ILE A 99 -23.00 -1.26 -7.64
C ILE A 99 -21.76 -0.68 -6.97
N ALA A 100 -20.57 -0.88 -7.55
CA ALA A 100 -19.32 -0.37 -7.00
C ALA A 100 -19.27 1.16 -6.96
N ARG A 101 -19.80 1.84 -7.99
CA ARG A 101 -19.94 3.31 -7.98
C ARG A 101 -20.90 3.79 -6.90
N GLN A 102 -22.04 3.12 -6.76
CA GLN A 102 -23.04 3.49 -5.76
C GLN A 102 -22.53 3.26 -4.34
N TYR A 103 -21.79 2.17 -4.11
CA TYR A 103 -21.11 1.87 -2.85
C TYR A 103 -20.19 3.01 -2.43
N LEU A 104 -19.37 3.52 -3.38
CA LEU A 104 -18.44 4.63 -3.13
C LEU A 104 -19.19 5.94 -2.90
N ARG A 105 -20.21 6.25 -3.71
CA ARG A 105 -21.01 7.47 -3.51
C ARG A 105 -21.64 7.54 -2.13
N GLN A 106 -22.21 6.44 -1.65
CA GLN A 106 -22.81 6.37 -0.32
C GLN A 106 -21.79 6.66 0.79
N ARG A 107 -20.55 6.18 0.63
CA ARG A 107 -19.48 6.31 1.63
C ARG A 107 -18.58 7.54 1.41
N ARG A 108 -18.83 8.32 0.36
CA ARG A 108 -18.10 9.55 0.02
C ARG A 108 -19.03 10.75 -0.10
N HIS A 109 -20.11 10.76 0.67
CA HIS A 109 -21.08 11.86 0.73
C HIS A 109 -21.58 12.32 -0.67
N GLY A 110 -21.81 11.36 -1.57
CA GLY A 110 -22.32 11.59 -2.93
C GLY A 110 -21.26 11.75 -4.02
N THR A 111 -19.98 11.85 -3.66
CA THR A 111 -18.89 12.05 -4.63
C THR A 111 -18.30 10.73 -5.16
N LEU A 112 -17.56 10.81 -6.27
CA LEU A 112 -16.74 9.70 -6.77
C LEU A 112 -15.26 10.04 -6.65
N PRO A 113 -14.38 9.02 -6.65
CA PRO A 113 -12.94 9.23 -6.76
C PRO A 113 -12.56 10.19 -7.87
N SER A 114 -11.74 11.15 -7.50
CA SER A 114 -11.07 12.04 -8.44
C SER A 114 -9.60 12.11 -8.07
N PRO A 115 -8.74 12.55 -9.00
CA PRO A 115 -7.37 12.89 -8.66
C PRO A 115 -7.34 13.86 -7.47
N LEU A 116 -6.32 13.70 -6.63
CA LEU A 116 -6.00 14.65 -5.57
C LEU A 116 -5.71 16.01 -6.20
N ASP A 117 -6.38 17.03 -5.69
CA ASP A 117 -6.10 18.44 -6.00
C ASP A 117 -5.71 19.14 -4.70
N SER A 118 -4.91 20.20 -4.83
CA SER A 118 -4.36 21.02 -3.75
C SER A 118 -5.42 21.66 -2.84
N GLU A 119 -6.69 21.68 -3.24
CA GLU A 119 -7.79 22.28 -2.49
C GLU A 119 -8.50 21.31 -1.52
N ARG A 120 -8.26 20.00 -1.60
CA ARG A 120 -8.97 19.03 -0.75
C ARG A 120 -8.31 18.87 0.61
N VAL A 121 -9.04 19.27 1.64
CA VAL A 121 -8.71 18.98 3.04
C VAL A 121 -9.47 17.73 3.48
N TYR A 122 -8.74 16.65 3.77
CA TYR A 122 -9.32 15.44 4.36
C TYR A 122 -9.38 15.61 5.87
N THR A 123 -10.51 15.28 6.49
CA THR A 123 -10.53 15.17 7.94
C THR A 123 -9.85 13.87 8.35
N ARG A 124 -9.17 13.86 9.50
CA ARG A 124 -8.53 12.63 10.03
C ARG A 124 -9.54 11.68 10.68
N ASN A 125 -10.83 11.80 10.33
CA ASN A 125 -11.90 10.96 10.86
C ASN A 125 -11.98 9.63 10.10
N PRO A 126 -12.31 8.49 10.75
CA PRO A 126 -12.35 7.19 10.10
C PRO A 126 -13.44 7.06 9.05
N GLU A 127 -14.48 7.90 9.14
CA GLU A 127 -15.54 7.99 8.12
C GLU A 127 -14.99 8.46 6.77
N ASP A 128 -13.91 9.24 6.80
CA ASP A 128 -13.21 9.74 5.62
C ASP A 128 -12.14 8.76 5.10
N ASP A 129 -11.85 7.64 5.79
CA ASP A 129 -10.83 6.68 5.36
C ASP A 129 -11.08 6.20 3.93
N VAL A 130 -12.34 5.90 3.61
CA VAL A 130 -12.72 5.43 2.27
C VAL A 130 -12.55 6.55 1.25
N VAL A 131 -12.83 7.81 1.64
CA VAL A 131 -12.65 8.98 0.77
C VAL A 131 -11.17 9.16 0.45
N LEU A 132 -10.33 9.24 1.48
CA LEU A 132 -8.88 9.42 1.36
C LEU A 132 -8.24 8.27 0.60
N LEU A 133 -8.49 7.02 0.97
CA LEU A 133 -7.92 5.85 0.27
C LEU A 133 -8.34 5.78 -1.20
N SER A 134 -9.58 6.13 -1.53
CA SER A 134 -10.03 6.06 -2.92
C SER A 134 -9.54 7.23 -3.78
N ASP A 135 -9.17 8.36 -3.17
CA ASP A 135 -8.47 9.45 -3.85
C ASP A 135 -6.96 9.18 -4.01
N LEU A 136 -6.32 8.58 -3.00
CA LEU A 136 -4.92 8.12 -3.07
C LEU A 136 -4.74 7.00 -4.10
N PHE A 137 -5.67 6.03 -4.10
CA PHE A 137 -5.65 4.88 -4.99
C PHE A 137 -6.85 4.91 -5.91
N PRO A 138 -6.86 5.74 -6.97
CA PRO A 138 -7.97 5.80 -7.89
C PRO A 138 -8.10 4.49 -8.69
N PRO A 139 -9.32 4.12 -9.12
CA PRO A 139 -9.53 2.94 -9.96
C PRO A 139 -8.84 3.10 -11.32
N ALA A 140 -8.44 1.97 -11.91
CA ALA A 140 -7.79 1.93 -13.21
C ALA A 140 -8.62 2.65 -14.29
N LYS A 141 -7.93 3.38 -15.19
CA LYS A 141 -8.56 4.06 -16.32
C LYS A 141 -8.87 3.04 -17.43
N ARG A 142 -10.01 3.21 -18.11
CA ARG A 142 -10.35 2.44 -19.32
C ARG A 142 -9.58 2.99 -20.51
N ALA A 143 -9.32 2.12 -21.50
CA ALA A 143 -8.76 2.52 -22.78
C ALA A 143 -9.59 3.58 -23.52
N ARG A 144 -10.93 3.56 -23.35
CA ARG A 144 -11.87 4.52 -23.95
C ARG A 144 -12.20 5.73 -23.06
N GLY A 145 -11.43 5.95 -21.99
CA GLY A 145 -11.69 6.98 -20.99
C GLY A 145 -12.64 6.54 -19.86
N GLY A 146 -12.55 7.24 -18.73
CA GLY A 146 -13.29 6.92 -17.50
C GLY A 146 -12.64 5.83 -16.64
N HIS A 147 -13.28 5.52 -15.52
CA HIS A 147 -12.74 4.67 -14.46
C HIS A 147 -13.41 3.29 -14.36
N LEU A 148 -12.63 2.27 -13.95
CA LEU A 148 -13.09 0.90 -13.71
C LEU A 148 -13.38 0.65 -12.24
N TYR A 149 -14.59 1.03 -11.83
CA TYR A 149 -15.13 0.68 -10.52
C TYR A 149 -15.51 -0.80 -10.50
N THR A 150 -14.83 -1.60 -9.69
CA THR A 150 -15.04 -3.06 -9.59
C THR A 150 -15.10 -3.48 -8.13
N PHE A 151 -15.65 -4.66 -7.86
CA PHE A 151 -15.59 -5.28 -6.54
C PHE A 151 -14.14 -5.53 -6.14
N ARG A 152 -13.28 -5.90 -7.10
CA ARG A 152 -11.83 -6.02 -6.85
C ARG A 152 -11.22 -4.70 -6.37
N TYR A 153 -11.62 -3.58 -6.95
CA TYR A 153 -11.16 -2.26 -6.53
C TYR A 153 -11.58 -1.94 -5.09
N ILE A 154 -12.87 -2.10 -4.76
CA ILE A 154 -13.37 -1.87 -3.39
C ILE A 154 -12.70 -2.80 -2.38
N TYR A 155 -12.52 -4.07 -2.74
CA TYR A 155 -11.77 -5.03 -1.92
C TYR A 155 -10.35 -4.55 -1.65
N SER A 156 -9.68 -4.01 -2.67
CA SER A 156 -8.33 -3.48 -2.51
C SER A 156 -8.26 -2.29 -1.55
N LEU A 157 -9.26 -1.39 -1.57
CA LEU A 157 -9.34 -0.28 -0.60
C LEU A 157 -9.52 -0.81 0.83
N ARG A 158 -10.47 -1.74 1.03
CA ARG A 158 -10.70 -2.35 2.35
C ARG A 158 -9.47 -3.12 2.84
N ARG A 159 -8.74 -3.79 1.95
CA ARG A 159 -7.49 -4.46 2.29
C ARG A 159 -6.45 -3.46 2.78
N ARG A 160 -6.24 -2.34 2.07
CA ARG A 160 -5.30 -1.28 2.48
C ARG A 160 -5.68 -0.68 3.83
N GLN A 161 -6.95 -0.34 4.02
CA GLN A 161 -7.47 0.16 5.29
C GLN A 161 -7.14 -0.81 6.44
N LYS A 162 -7.46 -2.10 6.28
CA LYS A 162 -7.18 -3.12 7.29
C LYS A 162 -5.69 -3.27 7.58
N LEU A 163 -4.82 -3.23 6.57
CA LEU A 163 -3.37 -3.36 6.75
C LEU A 163 -2.79 -2.17 7.51
N CYS A 164 -3.10 -0.94 7.07
CA CYS A 164 -2.64 0.27 7.74
C CYS A 164 -3.19 0.36 9.17
N SER A 165 -4.48 0.09 9.36
CA SER A 165 -5.10 0.04 10.70
C SER A 165 -4.42 -0.99 11.60
N LYS A 166 -4.13 -2.20 11.09
CA LYS A 166 -3.47 -3.25 11.87
C LYS A 166 -2.05 -2.86 12.25
N LEU A 167 -1.28 -2.29 11.31
CA LEU A 167 0.05 -1.76 11.61
C LEU A 167 0.02 -0.64 12.64
N CYS A 168 -0.90 0.31 12.50
CA CYS A 168 -1.02 1.43 13.44
C CYS A 168 -1.43 0.97 14.83
N ASN A 169 -2.23 -0.10 14.93
CA ASN A 169 -2.54 -0.70 16.23
C ASN A 169 -1.29 -1.29 16.89
N TYR A 170 -0.43 -2.01 16.15
CA TYR A 170 0.84 -2.50 16.67
C TYR A 170 1.81 -1.39 17.07
N LEU A 171 1.93 -0.34 16.24
CA LEU A 171 2.76 0.81 16.56
C LEU A 171 2.25 1.51 17.82
N ALA A 172 0.94 1.75 17.92
CA ALA A 172 0.35 2.37 19.10
C ALA A 172 0.56 1.54 20.37
N ASP A 173 0.46 0.21 20.28
CA ASP A 173 0.73 -0.72 21.36
C ASP A 173 2.20 -0.60 21.82
N ARG A 174 3.15 -0.61 20.88
CA ARG A 174 4.58 -0.46 21.16
C ARG A 174 4.95 0.91 21.74
N VAL A 175 4.30 1.96 21.27
CA VAL A 175 4.43 3.32 21.84
C VAL A 175 4.00 3.32 23.29
N MET A 176 2.85 2.71 23.60
CA MET A 176 2.36 2.63 24.97
C MET A 176 3.18 1.70 25.85
N ASP A 177 3.67 0.57 25.33
CA ASP A 177 4.61 -0.28 26.05
C ASP A 177 5.82 0.54 26.49
N ARG A 178 6.48 1.27 25.58
CA ARG A 178 7.64 2.09 25.92
C ARG A 178 7.30 3.19 26.93
N PHE A 179 6.14 3.83 26.80
CA PHE A 179 5.68 4.81 27.78
C PHE A 179 5.55 4.19 29.18
N VAL A 180 4.86 3.06 29.30
CA VAL A 180 4.64 2.39 30.60
C VAL A 180 5.95 1.92 31.23
N HIS A 181 6.90 1.45 30.42
CA HIS A 181 8.22 1.03 30.90
C HIS A 181 9.11 2.21 31.31
N SER A 182 9.04 3.33 30.60
CA SER A 182 9.87 4.53 30.89
C SER A 182 9.30 5.41 32.00
N GLU A 183 7.98 5.42 32.19
CA GLU A 183 7.28 6.28 33.16
C GLU A 183 6.53 5.49 34.26
N PRO A 184 7.19 4.57 35.00
CA PRO A 184 6.52 3.74 35.99
C PRO A 184 6.00 4.55 37.19
N THR A 185 6.64 5.66 37.52
CA THR A 185 6.23 6.55 38.62
C THR A 185 4.96 7.32 38.27
N TYR A 186 4.86 7.84 37.04
CA TYR A 186 3.63 8.44 36.52
C TYR A 186 2.49 7.42 36.54
N MET A 187 2.73 6.22 36.01
CA MET A 187 1.73 5.15 35.98
C MET A 187 1.22 4.75 37.35
N LYS A 188 2.08 4.71 38.38
CA LYS A 188 1.67 4.35 39.75
C LYS A 188 0.95 5.49 40.49
N SER A 189 1.29 6.73 40.21
CA SER A 189 0.72 7.91 40.89
C SER A 189 -0.66 8.28 40.37
N PHE A 190 -0.86 8.30 39.06
CA PHE A 190 -2.13 8.69 38.44
C PHE A 190 -3.10 7.51 38.27
N PHE A 191 -2.60 6.28 38.22
CA PHE A 191 -3.40 5.07 38.05
C PHE A 191 -3.00 4.01 39.10
N PRO A 192 -3.48 4.14 40.35
CA PRO A 192 -3.07 3.26 41.44
C PRO A 192 -3.53 1.81 41.24
N SER A 193 -4.70 1.59 40.63
CA SER A 193 -5.23 0.24 40.40
C SER A 193 -4.77 -0.37 39.06
N LYS A 194 -4.74 -1.71 38.99
CA LYS A 194 -4.44 -2.43 37.74
C LYS A 194 -5.49 -2.18 36.65
N ILE A 195 -6.75 -2.00 37.03
CA ILE A 195 -7.86 -1.77 36.10
C ILE A 195 -7.70 -0.39 35.46
N GLU A 196 -7.47 0.67 36.26
CA GLU A 196 -7.25 2.02 35.74
C GLU A 196 -6.03 2.09 34.81
N ARG A 197 -4.93 1.41 35.14
CA ARG A 197 -3.76 1.33 34.25
C ARG A 197 -4.12 0.69 32.92
N ASN A 198 -4.84 -0.43 32.94
CA ASN A 198 -5.26 -1.12 31.72
C ASN A 198 -6.21 -0.27 30.88
N ASP A 199 -7.14 0.44 31.50
CA ASP A 199 -8.10 1.30 30.80
C ASP A 199 -7.41 2.53 30.20
N PHE A 200 -6.47 3.13 30.93
CA PHE A 200 -5.62 4.20 30.41
C PHE A 200 -4.79 3.73 29.21
N VAL A 201 -4.12 2.58 29.32
CA VAL A 201 -3.32 2.03 28.22
C VAL A 201 -4.21 1.76 27.00
N LYS A 202 -5.33 1.04 27.16
CA LYS A 202 -6.26 0.76 26.06
C LYS A 202 -6.81 2.01 25.41
N GLY A 203 -7.27 2.98 26.20
CA GLY A 203 -7.82 4.24 25.71
C GLY A 203 -6.77 5.06 24.95
N THR A 204 -5.55 5.10 25.48
CA THR A 204 -4.44 5.83 24.86
C THR A 204 -3.96 5.16 23.58
N THR A 205 -3.77 3.84 23.59
CA THR A 205 -3.46 3.05 22.40
C THR A 205 -4.51 3.28 21.30
N ALA A 206 -5.80 3.32 21.65
CA ALA A 206 -6.86 3.58 20.68
C ALA A 206 -6.77 4.99 20.06
N ARG A 207 -6.42 6.01 20.85
CA ARG A 207 -6.22 7.39 20.35
C ARG A 207 -5.01 7.50 19.43
N ILE A 208 -3.88 6.90 19.80
CA ILE A 208 -2.67 6.87 18.96
C ILE A 208 -2.97 6.13 17.66
N TRP A 209 -3.60 4.95 17.76
CA TRP A 209 -4.01 4.15 16.61
C TRP A 209 -4.91 4.93 15.64
N PHE A 210 -5.92 5.63 16.16
CA PHE A 210 -6.81 6.48 15.39
C PHE A 210 -6.05 7.59 14.66
N TYR A 211 -5.13 8.26 15.35
CA TYR A 211 -4.34 9.35 14.78
C TYR A 211 -3.39 8.89 13.67
N LEU A 212 -2.72 7.74 13.88
CA LEU A 212 -1.72 7.21 12.95
C LEU A 212 -2.34 6.63 11.67
N THR A 213 -3.56 6.08 11.74
CA THR A 213 -4.18 5.36 10.62
C THR A 213 -4.23 6.16 9.31
N PRO A 214 -4.76 7.41 9.27
CA PRO A 214 -4.77 8.20 8.03
C PRO A 214 -3.37 8.59 7.57
N LEU A 215 -2.42 8.85 8.48
CA LEU A 215 -1.03 9.14 8.12
C LEU A 215 -0.35 7.93 7.45
N MET A 216 -0.68 6.73 7.93
CA MET A 216 -0.17 5.49 7.36
C MET A 216 -0.69 5.21 5.95
N PHE A 217 -1.81 5.81 5.53
CA PHE A 217 -2.26 5.72 4.13
C PHE A 217 -1.32 6.47 3.18
N TYR A 218 -0.76 7.61 3.60
CA TYR A 218 0.23 8.35 2.81
C TYR A 218 1.56 7.60 2.74
N THR A 219 1.99 7.02 3.86
CA THR A 219 3.14 6.10 3.91
C THR A 219 2.96 4.94 2.93
N LEU A 220 1.82 4.25 2.99
CA LEU A 220 1.49 3.18 2.05
C LEU A 220 1.47 3.68 0.59
N TYR A 221 0.87 4.85 0.35
CA TYR A 221 0.77 5.44 -0.98
C TYR A 221 2.15 5.68 -1.58
N PHE A 222 3.09 6.26 -0.83
CA PHE A 222 4.45 6.44 -1.28
C PHE A 222 5.11 5.10 -1.64
N LEU A 223 5.07 4.12 -0.72
CA LEU A 223 5.74 2.83 -0.93
C LEU A 223 5.16 2.04 -2.11
N GLU A 224 3.83 1.99 -2.26
CA GLU A 224 3.19 1.33 -3.42
C GLU A 224 3.49 2.08 -4.72
N THR A 225 3.40 3.41 -4.72
CA THR A 225 3.66 4.22 -5.93
C THR A 225 5.13 4.12 -6.34
N TYR A 226 6.05 4.12 -5.38
CA TYR A 226 7.48 3.97 -5.64
C TYR A 226 7.82 2.58 -6.18
N SER A 227 7.28 1.51 -5.57
CA SER A 227 7.44 0.14 -6.08
C SER A 227 6.92 -0.01 -7.52
N LEU A 228 5.73 0.54 -7.81
CA LEU A 228 5.16 0.54 -9.16
C LEU A 228 6.00 1.35 -10.15
N ALA A 229 6.50 2.53 -9.75
CA ALA A 229 7.32 3.38 -10.59
C ALA A 229 8.66 2.71 -10.94
N ARG A 230 9.30 2.04 -9.96
CA ARG A 230 10.52 1.25 -10.20
C ARG A 230 10.26 0.14 -11.21
N ARG A 231 9.16 -0.60 -11.05
CA ARG A 231 8.78 -1.69 -11.96
C ARG A 231 8.50 -1.18 -13.38
N GLU A 232 7.78 -0.08 -13.52
CA GLU A 232 7.50 0.51 -14.83
C GLU A 232 8.78 1.03 -15.50
N GLN A 233 9.65 1.68 -14.75
CA GLN A 233 10.96 2.11 -15.23
C GLN A 233 11.78 0.91 -15.74
N THR A 234 11.86 -0.18 -14.98
CA THR A 234 12.54 -1.41 -15.41
C THR A 234 11.93 -1.97 -16.69
N ASN A 235 10.59 -1.99 -16.82
CA ASN A 235 9.92 -2.46 -18.05
C ASN A 235 10.24 -1.59 -19.26
N ILE A 236 10.30 -0.27 -19.10
CA ILE A 236 10.67 0.67 -20.17
C ILE A 236 12.09 0.40 -20.63
N LEU A 237 13.03 0.32 -19.69
CA LEU A 237 14.43 0.08 -20.00
C LEU A 237 14.67 -1.29 -20.64
N LEU A 238 13.90 -2.31 -20.25
CA LEU A 238 13.96 -3.62 -20.88
C LEU A 238 13.57 -3.55 -22.35
N ARG A 239 12.51 -2.78 -22.68
CA ARG A 239 12.12 -2.55 -24.08
C ARG A 239 13.18 -1.79 -24.86
N ASP A 240 13.84 -0.81 -24.24
CA ASP A 240 14.92 -0.05 -24.88
C ASP A 240 16.17 -0.92 -25.13
N PHE A 241 16.49 -1.81 -24.19
CA PHE A 241 17.53 -2.81 -24.36
C PHE A 241 17.20 -3.79 -25.50
N GLU A 242 15.97 -4.34 -25.54
CA GLU A 242 15.51 -5.22 -26.62
C GLU A 242 15.52 -4.53 -27.99
N ALA A 243 15.32 -3.21 -28.02
CA ALA A 243 15.40 -2.39 -29.23
C ALA A 243 16.84 -1.99 -29.62
N GLY A 244 17.86 -2.40 -28.86
CA GLY A 244 19.26 -2.04 -29.09
C GLY A 244 19.57 -0.56 -28.81
N ARG A 245 18.68 0.17 -28.13
CA ARG A 245 18.87 1.57 -27.75
C ARG A 245 19.67 1.73 -26.45
N LEU A 246 19.76 0.68 -25.65
CA LEU A 246 20.57 0.66 -24.44
C LEU A 246 21.95 0.06 -24.74
N PRO A 247 23.04 0.87 -24.72
CA PRO A 247 24.35 0.42 -25.20
C PRO A 247 25.06 -0.53 -24.22
N VAL A 248 24.84 -0.38 -22.92
CA VAL A 248 25.42 -1.21 -21.86
C VAL A 248 24.45 -1.36 -20.68
N PRO A 249 24.56 -2.44 -19.89
CA PRO A 249 23.84 -2.55 -18.63
C PRO A 249 24.13 -1.35 -17.71
N ILE A 250 23.09 -0.83 -17.09
CA ILE A 250 23.12 0.36 -16.25
C ILE A 250 23.89 0.06 -14.95
N PRO A 251 24.99 0.80 -14.68
CA PRO A 251 25.75 0.65 -13.45
C PRO A 251 24.95 0.98 -12.18
N PRO A 252 25.32 0.44 -11.00
CA PRO A 252 24.59 0.66 -9.75
C PRO A 252 24.40 2.15 -9.36
N HIS A 253 25.42 3.00 -9.56
CA HIS A 253 25.34 4.41 -9.22
C HIS A 253 24.33 5.18 -10.11
N ILE A 254 24.25 4.84 -11.41
CA ILE A 254 23.24 5.41 -12.31
C ILE A 254 21.85 4.92 -11.90
N ARG A 255 21.70 3.63 -11.56
CA ARG A 255 20.43 3.08 -11.05
C ARG A 255 19.94 3.82 -9.81
N LYS A 256 20.84 4.11 -8.86
CA LYS A 256 20.53 4.90 -7.66
C LYS A 256 20.01 6.29 -8.01
N ASN A 257 20.64 6.99 -8.97
CA ASN A 257 20.17 8.29 -9.44
C ASN A 257 18.79 8.22 -10.10
N MET A 258 18.54 7.20 -10.94
CA MET A 258 17.21 7.00 -11.56
C MET A 258 16.13 6.77 -10.52
N TYR A 259 16.41 5.96 -9.49
CA TYR A 259 15.47 5.75 -8.38
C TYR A 259 15.22 7.03 -7.59
N ARG A 260 16.24 7.86 -7.37
CA ARG A 260 16.10 9.17 -6.76
C ARG A 260 15.19 10.11 -7.55
N GLU A 261 15.32 10.13 -8.88
CA GLU A 261 14.43 10.89 -9.75
C GLU A 261 12.97 10.45 -9.64
N LEU A 262 12.72 9.12 -9.55
CA LEU A 262 11.37 8.59 -9.33
C LEU A 262 10.80 9.07 -7.99
N GLN A 263 11.59 9.04 -6.92
CA GLN A 263 11.15 9.50 -5.60
C GLN A 263 10.83 11.00 -5.60
N ILE A 264 11.71 11.83 -6.19
CA ILE A 264 11.49 13.28 -6.34
C ILE A 264 10.17 13.53 -7.07
N LYS A 265 9.94 12.82 -8.19
CA LYS A 265 8.71 12.95 -8.97
C LYS A 265 7.46 12.61 -8.17
N ILE A 266 7.52 11.60 -7.29
CA ILE A 266 6.39 11.22 -6.43
C ILE A 266 6.15 12.29 -5.36
N ILE A 267 7.21 12.77 -4.70
CA ILE A 267 7.12 13.77 -3.61
C ILE A 267 6.68 15.15 -4.13
N GLN A 268 6.97 15.46 -5.39
CA GLN A 268 6.53 16.69 -6.06
C GLN A 268 5.14 16.57 -6.71
N ALA A 269 4.47 15.42 -6.56
CA ALA A 269 3.10 15.21 -7.02
C ALA A 269 2.11 15.15 -5.82
N PRO A 270 0.81 15.44 -6.04
CA PRO A 270 -0.20 15.21 -5.02
C PRO A 270 -0.16 13.76 -4.50
N PRO A 271 -0.34 13.52 -3.18
CA PRO A 271 -0.75 14.48 -2.15
C PRO A 271 0.40 15.30 -1.54
N PHE A 272 1.66 14.97 -1.87
CA PHE A 272 2.84 15.53 -1.21
C PHE A 272 3.20 16.96 -1.62
N THR A 273 2.48 17.53 -2.58
CA THR A 273 2.49 18.97 -2.86
C THR A 273 2.00 19.79 -1.67
N ASP A 274 1.08 19.25 -0.85
CA ASP A 274 0.76 19.83 0.44
C ASP A 274 1.91 19.56 1.43
N THR A 275 2.46 20.64 1.97
CA THR A 275 3.62 20.57 2.86
C THR A 275 3.25 20.00 4.23
N SER A 276 2.03 20.23 4.71
CA SER A 276 1.54 19.64 5.97
C SER A 276 1.47 18.12 5.84
N THR A 277 0.84 17.62 4.77
CA THR A 277 0.80 16.19 4.46
C THR A 277 2.19 15.57 4.32
N LEU A 278 3.12 16.23 3.64
CA LEU A 278 4.50 15.75 3.52
C LEU A 278 5.20 15.64 4.89
N ILE A 279 5.06 16.65 5.75
CA ILE A 279 5.64 16.67 7.10
C ILE A 279 5.03 15.56 7.97
N SER A 280 3.71 15.44 8.04
CA SER A 280 3.05 14.39 8.85
C SER A 280 3.40 12.99 8.36
N THR A 281 3.52 12.79 7.03
CA THR A 281 3.98 11.52 6.47
C THR A 281 5.44 11.24 6.84
N HIS A 282 6.28 12.28 6.84
CA HIS A 282 7.68 12.17 7.24
C HIS A 282 7.83 11.74 8.71
N HIS A 283 7.05 12.32 9.62
CA HIS A 283 7.03 11.91 11.03
C HIS A 283 6.48 10.51 11.23
N CYS A 284 5.44 10.13 10.48
CA CYS A 284 4.90 8.76 10.51
C CYS A 284 5.94 7.73 10.05
N MET A 285 6.70 8.03 8.99
CA MET A 285 7.81 7.18 8.53
C MET A 285 8.94 7.11 9.55
N GLN A 286 9.31 8.23 10.17
CA GLN A 286 10.32 8.27 11.22
C GLN A 286 9.92 7.38 12.40
N LEU A 287 8.66 7.48 12.86
CA LEU A 287 8.12 6.63 13.92
C LEU A 287 8.20 5.15 13.52
N LEU A 288 7.68 4.78 12.35
CA LEU A 288 7.71 3.39 11.86
C LEU A 288 9.13 2.81 11.85
N VAL A 289 10.09 3.54 11.26
CA VAL A 289 11.48 3.10 11.15
C VAL A 289 12.14 3.01 12.52
N SER A 290 11.91 3.98 13.41
CA SER A 290 12.49 3.95 14.76
C SER A 290 12.02 2.72 15.54
N TYR A 291 10.75 2.34 15.42
CA TYR A 291 10.24 1.10 16.04
C TYR A 291 10.73 -0.19 15.39
N LEU A 292 11.06 -0.18 14.10
CA LEU A 292 11.76 -1.29 13.44
C LEU A 292 13.24 -1.40 13.86
N GLN A 293 13.86 -0.27 14.23
CA GLN A 293 15.23 -0.25 14.75
C GLN A 293 15.27 -0.73 16.21
N TYR A 294 14.30 -0.34 17.04
CA TYR A 294 14.23 -0.76 18.45
C TYR A 294 14.05 -2.27 18.66
N THR A 295 13.61 -2.99 17.64
CA THR A 295 13.46 -4.44 17.67
C THR A 295 14.78 -5.19 17.42
N VAL A 296 15.85 -4.48 17.05
CA VAL A 296 17.21 -5.04 16.95
C VAL A 296 17.91 -4.89 18.31
N PRO A 297 18.45 -5.96 18.91
CA PRO A 297 19.19 -5.87 20.17
C PRO A 297 20.37 -4.89 20.07
N PRO A 298 20.65 -4.08 21.09
CA PRO A 298 21.74 -3.09 21.08
C PRO A 298 23.16 -3.69 21.08
N ASP A 299 23.30 -5.01 20.89
CA ASP A 299 24.54 -5.74 21.09
C ASP A 299 25.15 -6.22 19.77
N GLU A 300 25.72 -5.30 19.01
CA GLU A 300 26.87 -5.57 18.15
C GLU A 300 27.62 -4.23 17.99
N ARG A 301 28.91 -4.19 18.31
CA ARG A 301 29.75 -2.97 18.34
C ARG A 301 30.06 -2.42 16.92
N GLY A 302 29.09 -2.47 16.01
CA GLY A 302 29.16 -1.97 14.65
C GLY A 302 28.05 -0.96 14.37
N ASP A 303 28.14 -0.29 13.21
CA ASP A 303 27.03 0.52 12.71
C ASP A 303 25.79 -0.36 12.57
N SER A 304 24.63 0.14 13.03
CA SER A 304 23.36 -0.59 12.89
C SER A 304 23.09 -0.85 11.40
N ASP A 305 23.12 -2.13 10.99
CA ASP A 305 22.78 -2.51 9.62
C ASP A 305 21.26 -2.40 9.40
N ASP A 306 20.81 -1.18 9.10
CA ASP A 306 19.41 -0.89 8.79
C ASP A 306 18.99 -1.35 7.38
N SER A 307 19.90 -1.97 6.63
CA SER A 307 19.69 -2.24 5.23
C SER A 307 18.49 -3.20 5.00
N TRP A 308 18.26 -4.16 5.90
CA TRP A 308 17.08 -5.02 5.86
C TRP A 308 15.76 -4.23 5.97
N ILE A 309 15.71 -3.14 6.74
CA ILE A 309 14.54 -2.24 6.83
C ILE A 309 14.34 -1.57 5.48
N GLY A 310 15.41 -1.13 4.83
CA GLY A 310 15.34 -0.56 3.49
C GLY A 310 14.76 -1.54 2.46
N SER A 311 15.13 -2.82 2.52
CA SER A 311 14.50 -3.87 1.70
C SER A 311 13.06 -4.15 2.10
N LEU A 312 12.74 -4.15 3.39
CA LEU A 312 11.37 -4.30 3.86
C LEU A 312 10.45 -3.20 3.31
N LEU A 313 10.95 -1.97 3.20
CA LEU A 313 10.21 -0.83 2.66
C LEU A 313 10.12 -0.82 1.12
N THR A 314 11.15 -1.31 0.41
CA THR A 314 11.26 -1.13 -1.05
C THR A 314 11.04 -2.37 -1.89
N VAL A 315 11.35 -3.55 -1.35
CA VAL A 315 11.34 -4.83 -2.07
C VAL A 315 10.11 -5.65 -1.69
N SER A 316 9.77 -5.66 -0.41
CA SER A 316 8.62 -6.39 0.10
C SER A 316 7.31 -5.60 -0.03
N PRO A 317 6.17 -6.29 -0.19
CA PRO A 317 4.88 -5.64 -0.09
C PRO A 317 4.67 -5.11 1.33
N PHE A 318 3.91 -4.02 1.47
CA PHE A 318 3.60 -3.40 2.77
C PHE A 318 3.06 -4.39 3.83
N LEU A 319 2.35 -5.44 3.40
CA LEU A 319 1.90 -6.54 4.28
C LEU A 319 3.05 -7.14 5.10
N ARG A 320 4.27 -7.19 4.55
CA ARG A 320 5.44 -7.76 5.22
C ARG A 320 5.80 -7.00 6.49
N ILE A 321 5.59 -5.68 6.53
CA ILE A 321 5.78 -4.85 7.73
C ILE A 321 4.78 -5.26 8.81
N VAL A 322 3.52 -5.51 8.44
CA VAL A 322 2.48 -5.99 9.37
C VAL A 322 2.85 -7.37 9.92
N GLU A 323 3.34 -8.27 9.07
CA GLU A 323 3.80 -9.60 9.49
C GLU A 323 5.01 -9.53 10.43
N TYR A 324 5.93 -8.59 10.21
CA TYR A 324 7.05 -8.35 11.12
C TYR A 324 6.56 -8.05 12.54
N PHE A 325 5.72 -7.02 12.68
CA PHE A 325 5.19 -6.63 13.99
C PHE A 325 4.30 -7.72 14.61
N SER A 326 3.52 -8.45 13.80
CA SER A 326 2.76 -9.61 14.27
C SER A 326 3.68 -10.70 14.85
N ALA A 327 4.78 -11.02 14.17
CA ALA A 327 5.77 -12.00 14.61
C ALA A 327 6.60 -11.54 15.81
N GLU A 328 6.76 -10.23 15.95
CA GLU A 328 7.51 -9.60 17.03
C GLU A 328 6.65 -9.53 18.31
N ILE A 329 5.37 -9.14 18.22
CA ILE A 329 4.43 -9.05 19.35
C ILE A 329 3.82 -10.42 19.71
N GLY A 330 3.59 -11.29 18.72
CA GLY A 330 2.98 -12.61 18.92
C GLY A 330 1.45 -12.61 19.05
N ASP A 331 0.76 -11.67 18.39
CA ASP A 331 -0.68 -11.27 18.43
C ASP A 331 -1.77 -12.35 18.64
N GLY A 332 -1.66 -13.17 19.69
CA GLY A 332 -2.52 -14.33 20.00
C GLY A 332 -2.17 -15.61 19.24
N GLY A 333 -1.10 -15.61 18.45
CA GLY A 333 -0.64 -16.73 17.64
C GLY A 333 0.59 -17.46 18.22
N ASN A 334 1.03 -18.51 17.53
CA ASN A 334 2.32 -19.11 17.82
C ASN A 334 3.43 -18.20 17.28
N GLN A 335 3.99 -17.36 18.15
CA GLN A 335 5.02 -16.37 17.79
C GLN A 335 6.21 -17.00 17.06
N ARG A 336 6.65 -18.20 17.45
CA ARG A 336 7.75 -18.91 16.77
C ARG A 336 7.39 -19.25 15.32
N MET A 337 6.14 -19.68 15.08
CA MET A 337 5.65 -19.96 13.73
C MET A 337 5.56 -18.68 12.91
N GLN A 338 5.01 -17.60 13.49
CA GLN A 338 4.90 -16.30 12.82
C GLN A 338 6.27 -15.74 12.42
N ARG A 339 7.28 -15.83 13.31
CA ARG A 339 8.67 -15.44 13.00
C ARG A 339 9.25 -16.26 11.86
N ARG A 340 9.03 -17.57 11.87
CA ARG A 340 9.50 -18.45 10.79
C ARG A 340 8.83 -18.10 9.46
N ASP A 341 7.52 -17.89 9.46
CA ASP A 341 6.75 -17.60 8.26
C ASP A 341 7.13 -16.22 7.70
N PHE A 342 7.30 -15.21 8.58
CA PHE A 342 7.85 -13.90 8.20
C PHE A 342 9.23 -14.04 7.55
N MET A 343 10.18 -14.71 8.22
CA MET A 343 11.54 -14.90 7.70
C MET A 343 11.55 -15.58 6.33
N TYR A 344 10.78 -16.67 6.19
CA TYR A 344 10.66 -17.39 4.94
C TYR A 344 10.10 -16.51 3.83
N ASN A 345 8.97 -15.85 4.09
CA ASN A 345 8.31 -15.04 3.09
C ASN A 345 9.11 -13.78 2.74
N PHE A 346 9.79 -13.15 3.72
CA PHE A 346 10.68 -12.01 3.49
C PHE A 346 11.86 -12.40 2.61
N HIS A 347 12.49 -13.55 2.89
CA HIS A 347 13.55 -14.08 2.06
C HIS A 347 13.06 -14.39 0.64
N GLN A 348 11.85 -14.95 0.48
CA GLN A 348 11.26 -15.17 -0.85
C GLN A 348 11.03 -13.86 -1.61
N ASP A 349 10.58 -12.79 -0.94
CA ASP A 349 10.41 -11.48 -1.59
C ASP A 349 11.76 -10.94 -2.09
N ILE A 350 12.80 -11.02 -1.26
CA ILE A 350 14.16 -10.59 -1.63
C ILE A 350 14.68 -11.41 -2.81
N MET A 351 14.61 -12.75 -2.73
CA MET A 351 15.06 -13.64 -3.80
C MET A 351 14.29 -13.41 -5.10
N GLN A 352 12.98 -13.15 -5.03
CA GLN A 352 12.17 -12.87 -6.21
C GLN A 352 12.57 -11.54 -6.85
N ASN A 353 12.80 -10.49 -6.04
CA ASN A 353 13.26 -9.21 -6.55
C ASN A 353 14.69 -9.29 -7.11
N GLU A 354 15.59 -9.97 -6.42
CA GLU A 354 16.94 -10.24 -6.92
C GLU A 354 16.90 -11.01 -8.23
N LYS A 355 16.04 -12.01 -8.34
CA LYS A 355 15.85 -12.74 -9.59
C LYS A 355 15.30 -11.84 -10.69
N ASP A 356 14.40 -10.93 -10.38
CA ASP A 356 13.89 -9.97 -11.36
C ASP A 356 14.98 -8.95 -11.78
N ASP A 357 15.79 -8.44 -10.84
CA ASP A 357 16.87 -7.48 -11.07
C ASP A 357 18.11 -8.10 -11.73
N MET A 358 18.53 -9.30 -11.32
CA MET A 358 19.68 -10.03 -11.85
C MET A 358 19.39 -10.70 -13.19
N ASN A 359 18.14 -11.08 -13.47
CA ASN A 359 17.74 -11.47 -14.82
C ASN A 359 17.39 -10.27 -15.70
N SER A 360 17.35 -9.05 -15.15
CA SER A 360 17.19 -7.84 -15.92
C SER A 360 18.48 -7.57 -16.70
N LEU A 361 18.47 -7.86 -18.00
CA LEU A 361 19.57 -7.57 -18.93
C LEU A 361 19.96 -6.07 -18.96
N VAL A 362 19.11 -5.23 -18.36
CA VAL A 362 19.24 -3.78 -18.24
C VAL A 362 20.23 -3.37 -17.17
N PHE A 363 20.45 -4.19 -16.14
CA PHE A 363 21.10 -3.77 -14.90
C PHE A 363 22.44 -4.49 -14.71
N GLY A 364 23.51 -3.72 -14.49
CA GLY A 364 24.83 -4.28 -14.18
C GLY A 364 24.85 -4.92 -12.78
N SER A 365 25.62 -6.01 -12.63
CA SER A 365 25.85 -6.66 -11.33
C SER A 365 26.56 -5.70 -10.37
N ALA A 366 26.07 -5.58 -9.14
CA ALA A 366 26.80 -4.93 -8.07
C ALA A 366 27.75 -5.96 -7.43
N PRO A 367 29.08 -5.73 -7.40
CA PRO A 367 29.98 -6.63 -6.71
C PRO A 367 29.76 -6.50 -5.20
N SER A 368 29.27 -7.57 -4.56
CA SER A 368 29.39 -7.87 -3.13
C SER A 368 28.92 -6.84 -2.08
N VAL A 369 28.12 -5.84 -2.44
CA VAL A 369 27.48 -4.94 -1.46
C VAL A 369 26.01 -5.33 -1.38
N HIS A 370 25.53 -5.58 -0.16
CA HIS A 370 24.14 -5.87 0.14
C HIS A 370 23.21 -5.06 -0.77
N LEU A 371 22.35 -5.75 -1.54
CA LEU A 371 21.31 -5.14 -2.40
C LEU A 371 20.32 -4.27 -1.64
N HIS A 372 20.41 -4.30 -0.32
CA HIS A 372 19.67 -3.53 0.62
C HIS A 372 20.01 -2.04 0.48
N SER A 373 19.07 -1.27 -0.08
CA SER A 373 19.16 0.20 -0.08
C SER A 373 19.19 0.69 1.36
N SER A 374 20.05 1.66 1.67
CA SER A 374 19.97 2.36 2.97
C SER A 374 18.55 2.86 3.19
N VAL A 375 18.03 2.74 4.42
CA VAL A 375 16.72 3.30 4.78
C VAL A 375 16.64 4.78 4.43
N GLN A 376 17.76 5.50 4.57
CA GLN A 376 17.87 6.92 4.23
C GLN A 376 17.57 7.18 2.75
N ASP A 377 18.06 6.30 1.87
CA ASP A 377 17.87 6.39 0.42
C ASP A 377 16.41 6.17 0.00
N VAL A 378 15.57 5.53 0.84
CA VAL A 378 14.18 5.18 0.48
C VAL A 378 13.25 6.38 0.55
N TRP A 379 13.37 7.20 1.58
CA TRP A 379 12.43 8.28 1.88
C TRP A 379 13.10 9.52 2.49
N PHE A 380 14.00 9.33 3.45
CA PHE A 380 14.48 10.42 4.30
C PHE A 380 15.36 11.43 3.56
N ASP A 381 16.28 11.00 2.70
CA ASP A 381 17.18 11.91 1.98
C ASP A 381 16.43 12.81 1.00
N VAL A 382 15.50 12.22 0.25
CA VAL A 382 14.72 12.93 -0.75
C VAL A 382 13.73 13.88 -0.09
N VAL A 383 13.09 13.48 1.01
CA VAL A 383 12.14 14.35 1.73
C VAL A 383 12.86 15.47 2.47
N ARG A 384 14.02 15.21 3.10
CA ARG A 384 14.82 16.29 3.72
C ARG A 384 15.25 17.33 2.69
N ALA A 385 15.70 16.90 1.52
CA ALA A 385 16.04 17.81 0.43
C ALA A 385 14.83 18.62 -0.05
N GLU A 386 13.65 18.00 -0.17
CA GLU A 386 12.42 18.70 -0.55
C GLU A 386 11.93 19.67 0.54
N LEU A 387 11.95 19.29 1.83
CA LEU A 387 11.56 20.19 2.92
C LEU A 387 12.53 21.38 3.01
N ALA A 388 13.83 21.15 2.79
CA ALA A 388 14.81 22.22 2.69
C ALA A 388 14.52 23.15 1.50
N SER A 389 14.17 22.61 0.32
CA SER A 389 13.83 23.40 -0.87
C SER A 389 12.57 24.26 -0.65
N ARG A 390 11.58 23.72 0.09
CA ARG A 390 10.37 24.43 0.52
C ARG A 390 10.59 25.39 1.69
N ARG A 391 11.82 25.48 2.21
CA ARG A 391 12.20 26.31 3.37
C ARG A 391 11.40 25.99 4.64
N THR A 392 11.04 24.71 4.82
CA THR A 392 10.28 24.20 5.98
C THR A 392 11.15 23.45 6.98
N GLY A 393 12.44 23.78 7.05
CA GLY A 393 13.42 23.16 7.98
C GLY A 393 13.17 23.43 9.47
N ARG A 394 12.07 24.09 9.84
CA ARG A 394 11.62 24.27 11.22
C ARG A 394 10.11 24.10 11.32
N HIS A 395 9.67 22.85 11.44
CA HIS A 395 8.25 22.51 11.54
C HIS A 395 7.88 21.96 12.92
N ALA A 396 6.59 21.91 13.23
CA ALA A 396 6.07 21.41 14.50
C ALA A 396 6.12 19.88 14.53
N VAL A 397 6.26 19.30 15.73
CA VAL A 397 6.06 17.86 15.97
C VAL A 397 4.59 17.47 15.84
N GLU A 398 4.31 16.21 15.54
CA GLU A 398 2.97 15.66 15.73
C GLU A 398 2.70 15.52 17.23
N CYS A 399 1.50 15.88 17.65
CA CYS A 399 1.11 15.91 19.06
C CYS A 399 -0.26 15.28 19.25
N ILE A 400 -0.32 14.23 20.07
CA ILE A 400 -1.55 13.52 20.40
C ILE A 400 -1.87 13.75 21.88
N LEU A 401 -2.99 14.42 22.16
CA LEU A 401 -3.48 14.63 23.52
C LEU A 401 -4.29 13.42 23.99
N VAL A 402 -3.83 12.76 25.05
CA VAL A 402 -4.39 11.46 25.45
C VAL A 402 -5.20 11.52 26.75
N TRP A 403 -4.60 11.81 27.89
CA TRP A 403 -5.31 11.83 29.18
C TRP A 403 -4.95 13.09 29.95
N GLN A 404 -5.95 13.86 30.36
CA GLN A 404 -5.75 15.19 31.01
C GLN A 404 -4.70 16.04 30.28
N ASP A 405 -4.81 16.10 28.96
CA ASP A 405 -3.89 16.81 28.07
C ASP A 405 -2.42 16.36 28.11
N LEU A 406 -2.14 15.13 28.58
CA LEU A 406 -0.82 14.50 28.42
C LEU A 406 -0.48 14.43 26.92
N PRO A 407 0.60 15.09 26.47
CA PRO A 407 0.99 15.08 25.06
C PRO A 407 1.94 13.92 24.79
N ILE A 408 1.56 13.06 23.85
CA ILE A 408 2.47 12.10 23.22
C ILE A 408 2.90 12.71 21.89
N ILE A 409 4.21 12.93 21.73
CA ILE A 409 4.77 13.63 20.58
C ILE A 409 5.68 12.71 19.75
N PHE A 410 5.64 12.87 18.44
CA PHE A 410 6.59 12.23 17.53
C PHE A 410 6.94 13.19 16.39
N GLY A 411 8.16 13.07 15.88
CA GLY A 411 8.67 14.02 14.90
C GLY A 411 9.96 13.51 14.26
N CYS A 412 10.70 14.43 13.65
CA CYS A 412 12.04 14.18 13.12
C CYS A 412 13.07 15.12 13.76
N PRO A 413 14.38 14.92 13.54
CA PRO A 413 15.43 15.77 14.11
C PRO A 413 15.32 17.26 13.76
N ASP A 414 14.64 17.60 12.66
CA ASP A 414 14.46 18.99 12.18
C ASP A 414 13.25 19.70 12.81
N CYS A 415 12.51 19.02 13.71
CA CYS A 415 11.38 19.63 14.41
C CYS A 415 11.85 20.68 15.43
N GLN A 416 11.07 21.75 15.59
CA GLN A 416 11.34 22.75 16.62
C GLN A 416 11.13 22.13 18.01
N SER A 417 12.21 21.94 18.76
CA SER A 417 12.19 21.36 20.12
C SER A 417 11.53 22.27 21.20
N GLY A 418 10.93 23.40 20.79
CA GLY A 418 10.73 24.56 21.66
C GLY A 418 9.32 24.83 22.20
N ALA A 419 8.28 24.03 21.90
CA ALA A 419 6.90 24.46 22.24
C ALA A 419 5.93 23.40 22.80
N SER A 420 6.31 22.13 22.92
CA SER A 420 5.40 21.09 23.39
C SER A 420 6.10 20.20 24.40
N GLY A 421 5.96 20.51 25.70
CA GLY A 421 6.30 19.56 26.76
C GLY A 421 5.44 18.32 26.56
N GLY A 422 6.04 17.15 26.42
CA GLY A 422 5.34 15.91 26.08
C GLY A 422 6.29 14.72 26.07
N TRP A 423 5.76 13.51 26.14
CA TRP A 423 6.56 12.29 26.08
C TRP A 423 6.86 11.94 24.61
N CYS A 424 8.14 11.78 24.28
CA CYS A 424 8.60 11.47 22.93
C CYS A 424 8.42 9.97 22.62
N ALA A 425 7.59 9.68 21.61
CA ALA A 425 7.27 8.33 21.15
C ALA A 425 8.37 7.65 20.35
#